data_AF-A0A9P8PFU2-F1
#
_entry.id   AF-A0A9P8PFU2-F1
#
_cell.length_a   1.000
_cell.length_b   1.000
_cell.length_c   1.000
_cell.angle_alpha   90.00
_cell.angle_beta   90.00
_cell.angle_gamma   90.00
#
_symmetry.space_group_name_H-M   'P 1'
#
loop_
_entity.id
_entity.type
_entity.pdbx_description
1 polymer ?
#
loop_
_entity_poly.entity_id
_entity_poly.type
_entity_poly.pdbx_seq_one_letter_code
_entity_poly.pdbx_strand_id
1 'polypeptide(L)'
;MCGVYGLLSFLTGHPIDAVQWLYYLSSTAIMVLYIQGYRKVQNPNINLFSLVTFVYLIDTVVGFLYTAYFAQQWFTEQDDGSTAQLVARAVTEELSSQSASEAYELFVTVALTLVTSILRLYFTLIMLSFFKEMRLASKFDARFRITTSTSSSQWSQLVAKLQIQSCKLLNKIV
;
A
#
# COMPACT_ATOMS: atom_id res chain seq x y z
N MET A 1 2.98 -5.57 -4.32
CA MET A 1 2.97 -5.34 -2.85
C MET A 1 2.77 -6.69 -2.20
N CYS A 2 3.88 -7.37 -1.92
CA CYS A 2 3.92 -8.81 -1.70
C CYS A 2 3.65 -9.13 -0.23
N GLY A 3 2.53 -8.71 0.34
CA GLY A 3 2.29 -8.77 1.80
C GLY A 3 2.41 -10.18 2.37
N VAL A 4 1.61 -11.12 1.86
CA VAL A 4 1.66 -12.52 2.31
C VAL A 4 2.96 -13.20 1.87
N TYR A 5 3.42 -12.96 0.65
CA TYR A 5 4.66 -13.55 0.11
C TYR A 5 5.93 -13.08 0.85
N GLY A 6 5.95 -11.86 1.39
CA GLY A 6 7.03 -11.36 2.23
C GLY A 6 7.06 -11.98 3.61
N LEU A 7 5.89 -12.33 4.17
CA LEU A 7 5.79 -13.09 5.43
C LEU A 7 6.33 -14.52 5.29
N LEU A 8 6.28 -15.12 4.10
CA LEU A 8 6.89 -16.44 3.86
C LEU A 8 8.42 -16.41 4.01
N SER A 9 9.07 -15.26 3.82
CA SER A 9 10.52 -15.11 4.01
C SER A 9 10.97 -15.37 5.47
N PHE A 10 10.06 -15.16 6.43
CA PHE A 10 10.28 -15.51 7.84
C PHE A 10 10.41 -17.02 8.05
N LEU A 11 9.66 -17.81 7.27
CA LEU A 11 9.70 -19.28 7.34
C LEU A 11 10.98 -19.84 6.72
N THR A 12 11.63 -19.10 5.83
CA THR A 12 12.86 -19.52 5.13
C THR A 12 14.15 -19.07 5.85
N GLY A 13 14.05 -18.36 6.99
CA GLY A 13 15.21 -18.00 7.82
C GLY A 13 16.11 -16.90 7.26
N HIS A 14 15.62 -16.10 6.31
CA HIS A 14 16.38 -14.98 5.75
C HIS A 14 16.44 -13.81 6.75
N PRO A 15 17.58 -13.12 6.92
CA PRO A 15 17.65 -11.93 7.77
C PRO A 15 16.85 -10.80 7.11
N ILE A 16 15.64 -10.56 7.61
CA ILE A 16 14.75 -9.50 7.14
C ILE A 16 14.96 -8.29 8.02
N ASP A 17 15.08 -7.11 7.41
CA ASP A 17 15.18 -5.86 8.14
C ASP A 17 13.84 -5.49 8.83
N ALA A 18 13.89 -4.79 9.96
CA ALA A 18 12.71 -4.43 10.73
C ALA A 18 11.70 -3.57 9.92
N VAL A 19 12.21 -2.75 8.99
CA VAL A 19 11.42 -1.89 8.11
C VAL A 19 10.65 -2.72 7.08
N GLN A 20 11.28 -3.76 6.52
CA GLN A 20 10.63 -4.74 5.64
C GLN A 20 9.51 -5.49 6.35
N TRP A 21 9.75 -5.89 7.60
CA TRP A 21 8.75 -6.60 8.39
C TRP A 21 7.49 -5.75 8.65
N LEU A 22 7.67 -4.49 9.06
CA LEU A 22 6.57 -3.57 9.30
C LEU A 22 5.74 -3.35 8.03
N TYR A 23 6.40 -3.26 6.88
CA TYR A 23 5.75 -3.13 5.59
C TYR A 23 4.90 -4.34 5.19
N TYR A 24 5.41 -5.56 5.35
CA TYR A 24 4.64 -6.76 5.01
C TYR A 24 3.44 -6.97 5.94
N LEU A 25 3.60 -6.67 7.23
CA LEU A 25 2.52 -6.76 8.21
C LEU A 25 1.40 -5.75 7.91
N SER A 26 1.77 -4.48 7.69
CA SER A 26 0.82 -3.43 7.35
C SER A 26 0.11 -3.72 6.03
N SER A 27 0.82 -4.17 4.98
CA SER A 27 0.22 -4.54 3.70
C SER A 27 -0.80 -5.70 3.84
N THR A 28 -0.48 -6.70 4.65
CA THR A 28 -1.40 -7.82 4.93
C THR A 28 -2.64 -7.37 5.68
N ALA A 29 -2.50 -6.48 6.67
CA ALA A 29 -3.64 -5.92 7.41
C ALA A 29 -4.56 -5.07 6.50
N ILE A 30 -3.96 -4.25 5.62
CA ILE A 30 -4.69 -3.39 4.68
C ILE A 30 -5.48 -4.22 3.65
N MET A 31 -4.93 -5.37 3.21
CA MET A 31 -5.64 -6.27 2.31
C MET A 31 -6.99 -6.74 2.88
N VAL A 32 -7.05 -7.05 4.18
CA VAL A 32 -8.29 -7.45 4.84
C VAL A 32 -9.34 -6.31 4.80
N LEU A 33 -8.90 -5.06 4.97
CA LEU A 33 -9.77 -3.89 4.84
C LEU A 33 -10.28 -3.69 3.41
N TYR A 34 -9.43 -3.89 2.39
CA TYR A 34 -9.83 -3.80 0.99
C TYR A 34 -10.85 -4.87 0.59
N ILE A 35 -10.69 -6.12 1.07
CA ILE A 35 -11.67 -7.19 0.84
C ILE A 35 -13.04 -6.80 1.45
N GLN A 36 -13.04 -6.22 2.66
CA GLN A 36 -14.28 -5.75 3.29
C GLN A 36 -14.92 -4.59 2.50
N GLY A 37 -14.12 -3.65 2.02
CA GLY A 37 -14.58 -2.56 1.16
C GLY A 37 -15.20 -3.07 -0.15
N TYR A 38 -14.52 -4.00 -0.82
CA TYR A 38 -14.98 -4.58 -2.08
C TYR A 38 -16.32 -5.32 -1.94
N ARG A 39 -16.49 -6.14 -0.88
CA ARG A 39 -17.76 -6.83 -0.63
C ARG A 39 -18.94 -5.90 -0.36
N LYS A 40 -18.68 -4.66 0.06
CA LYS A 40 -19.70 -3.65 0.37
C LYS A 40 -19.89 -2.63 -0.75
N VAL A 41 -19.23 -2.80 -1.90
CA VAL A 41 -19.33 -1.84 -3.01
C VAL A 41 -20.73 -1.75 -3.61
N GLN A 42 -21.48 -2.86 -3.62
CA GLN A 42 -22.86 -2.91 -4.15
C GLN A 42 -23.90 -2.28 -3.20
N ASN A 43 -23.59 -2.20 -1.90
CA ASN A 43 -24.44 -1.56 -0.87
C ASN A 43 -23.56 -0.60 -0.04
N PRO A 44 -23.16 0.53 -0.64
CA PRO A 44 -22.13 1.39 -0.09
C PRO A 44 -22.57 2.07 1.21
N ASN A 45 -21.84 1.79 2.29
CA ASN A 45 -21.94 2.57 3.53
C ASN A 45 -20.84 3.62 3.54
N ILE A 46 -21.22 4.89 3.67
CA ILE A 46 -20.29 6.03 3.63
C ILE A 46 -19.19 5.93 4.71
N ASN A 47 -19.52 5.44 5.90
CA ASN A 47 -18.57 5.38 7.01
C ASN A 47 -17.43 4.40 6.72
N LEU A 48 -17.77 3.21 6.23
CA LEU A 48 -16.79 2.19 5.87
C LEU A 48 -15.96 2.64 4.68
N PHE A 49 -16.60 3.17 3.65
CA PHE A 49 -15.90 3.54 2.44
C PHE A 49 -14.99 4.76 2.65
N SER A 50 -15.36 5.72 3.51
CA SER A 50 -14.47 6.81 3.90
C SER A 50 -13.19 6.32 4.56
N LEU A 51 -13.32 5.34 5.47
CA LEU A 51 -12.16 4.71 6.11
C LEU A 51 -11.30 3.99 5.06
N VAL A 52 -11.91 3.24 4.15
CA VAL A 52 -11.18 2.53 3.08
C VAL A 52 -10.45 3.53 2.17
N THR A 53 -11.08 4.62 1.73
CA THR A 53 -10.43 5.64 0.90
C THR A 53 -9.30 6.34 1.65
N PHE A 54 -9.49 6.66 2.93
CA PHE A 54 -8.44 7.29 3.75
C PHE A 54 -7.24 6.36 3.96
N VAL A 55 -7.50 5.10 4.30
CA VAL A 55 -6.46 4.07 4.44
C VAL A 55 -5.74 3.87 3.10
N TYR A 56 -6.47 3.86 1.98
CA TYR A 56 -5.87 3.74 0.64
C TYR A 56 -4.95 4.93 0.31
N LEU A 57 -5.34 6.14 0.67
CA LEU A 57 -4.50 7.33 0.48
C LEU A 57 -3.21 7.22 1.30
N ILE A 58 -3.31 6.83 2.58
CA ILE A 58 -2.13 6.61 3.44
C ILE A 58 -1.26 5.48 2.90
N ASP A 59 -1.85 4.35 2.51
CA ASP A 59 -1.14 3.21 1.91
C ASP A 59 -0.36 3.61 0.65
N THR A 60 -0.94 4.46 -0.19
CA THR A 60 -0.25 5.00 -1.37
C THR A 60 0.96 5.85 -0.96
N VAL A 61 0.82 6.78 0.00
CA VAL A 61 1.93 7.62 0.49
C VAL A 61 3.03 6.76 1.12
N VAL A 62 2.65 5.84 1.99
CA VAL A 62 3.56 4.90 2.64
C VAL A 62 4.27 4.05 1.59
N GLY A 63 3.53 3.54 0.59
CA GLY A 63 4.08 2.80 -0.53
C GLY A 63 5.15 3.58 -1.31
N PHE A 64 4.95 4.87 -1.54
CA PHE A 64 5.97 5.74 -2.16
C PHE A 64 7.22 5.90 -1.29
N LEU A 65 7.05 6.11 0.02
CA LEU A 65 8.17 6.22 0.96
C LEU A 65 9.00 4.93 0.99
N TYR A 66 8.35 3.77 0.99
CA TYR A 66 9.04 2.48 0.92
C TYR A 66 9.76 2.29 -0.41
N THR A 67 9.15 2.62 -1.54
CA THR A 67 9.83 2.55 -2.84
C THR A 67 11.06 3.45 -2.88
N ALA A 68 10.97 4.66 -2.33
CA ALA A 68 12.12 5.57 -2.24
C ALA A 68 13.22 5.03 -1.32
N TYR A 69 12.84 4.48 -0.15
CA TYR A 69 13.78 3.86 0.78
C TYR A 69 14.55 2.70 0.14
N PHE A 70 13.84 1.77 -0.53
CA PHE A 70 14.50 0.65 -1.22
C PHE A 70 15.35 1.11 -2.40
N ALA A 71 14.92 2.13 -3.14
CA ALA A 71 15.74 2.69 -4.21
C ALA A 71 17.05 3.26 -3.65
N GLN A 72 17.00 4.00 -2.54
CA GLN A 72 18.21 4.53 -1.90
C GLN A 72 19.13 3.42 -1.41
N GLN A 73 18.57 2.40 -0.74
CA GLN A 73 19.34 1.24 -0.28
C GLN A 73 20.02 0.53 -1.46
N TRP A 74 19.28 0.28 -2.55
CA TRP A 74 19.79 -0.37 -3.75
C TRP A 74 20.98 0.38 -4.37
N PHE A 75 20.89 1.71 -4.49
CA PHE A 75 21.99 2.52 -5.03
C PHE A 75 23.17 2.66 -4.06
N THR A 76 22.92 2.70 -2.75
CA THR A 76 24.00 2.79 -1.74
C THR A 76 24.81 1.50 -1.68
N GLU A 77 24.13 0.35 -1.72
CA GLU A 77 24.80 -0.95 -1.71
C GLU A 77 25.72 -1.09 -2.92
N GLN A 78 25.35 -0.62 -4.12
CA GLN A 78 26.23 -0.68 -5.31
C GLN A 78 27.57 0.05 -5.15
N ASP A 79 27.64 1.10 -4.33
CA ASP A 79 28.85 1.89 -4.12
C ASP A 79 29.78 1.29 -3.03
N ASP A 80 29.22 0.59 -2.05
CA ASP A 80 29.95 0.04 -0.90
C ASP A 80 30.53 -1.35 -1.18
N GLY A 81 31.65 -1.41 -1.92
CA GLY A 81 32.38 -2.62 -2.34
C GLY A 81 32.90 -3.54 -1.22
N SER A 82 32.00 -4.09 -0.41
CA SER A 82 32.30 -5.02 0.68
C SER A 82 32.64 -6.42 0.16
N THR A 83 33.41 -7.20 0.91
CA THR A 83 33.92 -8.51 0.47
C THR A 83 32.80 -9.53 0.20
N ALA A 84 31.67 -9.44 0.91
CA ALA A 84 30.47 -10.24 0.63
C ALA A 84 29.85 -9.88 -0.74
N GLN A 85 29.98 -8.62 -1.13
CA GLN A 85 29.51 -8.11 -2.40
C GLN A 85 30.41 -8.50 -3.56
N LEU A 86 31.71 -8.72 -3.35
CA LEU A 86 32.61 -9.28 -4.37
C LEU A 86 32.24 -10.73 -4.72
N VAL A 87 31.83 -11.52 -3.71
CA VAL A 87 31.33 -12.89 -3.93
C VAL A 87 29.96 -12.86 -4.61
N ALA A 88 29.06 -11.98 -4.16
CA ALA A 88 27.78 -11.77 -4.84
C ALA A 88 27.99 -11.29 -6.29
N ARG A 89 28.93 -10.38 -6.53
CA ARG A 89 29.28 -9.87 -7.86
C ARG A 89 29.89 -10.96 -8.74
N ALA A 90 30.75 -11.83 -8.22
CA ALA A 90 31.30 -12.96 -8.98
C ALA A 90 30.22 -13.98 -9.37
N VAL A 91 29.28 -14.27 -8.47
CA VAL A 91 28.11 -15.10 -8.77
C VAL A 91 27.18 -14.40 -9.77
N THR A 92 26.97 -13.09 -9.64
CA THR A 92 26.24 -12.26 -10.60
C THR A 92 26.96 -12.16 -11.94
N GLU A 93 28.29 -12.24 -12.01
CA GLU A 93 29.08 -12.19 -13.26
C GLU A 93 28.98 -13.51 -14.03
N GLU A 94 28.94 -14.63 -13.30
CA GLU A 94 28.67 -15.96 -13.88
C GLU A 94 27.22 -16.05 -14.39
N LEU A 95 26.26 -15.51 -13.62
CA LEU A 95 24.85 -15.37 -14.03
C LEU A 95 24.63 -14.33 -15.13
N SER A 96 25.41 -13.25 -15.17
CA SER A 96 25.28 -12.16 -16.17
C SER A 96 25.67 -12.63 -17.56
N SER A 97 26.54 -13.64 -17.66
CA SER A 97 26.81 -14.35 -18.92
C SER A 97 25.55 -15.04 -19.51
N GLN A 98 24.54 -15.32 -18.66
CA GLN A 98 23.25 -15.89 -19.02
C GLN A 98 22.08 -14.87 -18.92
N SER A 99 22.36 -13.64 -18.49
CA SER A 99 21.35 -12.61 -18.22
C SER A 99 21.39 -11.49 -19.28
N ALA A 100 20.38 -10.60 -19.28
CA ALA A 100 20.36 -9.46 -20.19
C ALA A 100 21.45 -8.43 -19.78
N SER A 101 21.76 -7.46 -20.65
CA SER A 101 22.68 -6.38 -20.29
C SER A 101 22.25 -5.70 -18.98
N GLU A 102 23.20 -5.44 -18.08
CA GLU A 102 22.97 -4.78 -16.78
C GLU A 102 22.11 -3.50 -16.90
N ALA A 103 22.38 -2.68 -17.92
CA ALA A 103 21.61 -1.47 -18.20
C ALA A 103 20.15 -1.76 -18.59
N TYR A 104 19.91 -2.88 -19.26
CA TYR A 104 18.56 -3.32 -19.63
C TYR A 104 17.77 -3.78 -18.41
N GLU A 105 18.39 -4.56 -17.51
CA GLU A 105 17.74 -5.03 -16.28
C GLU A 105 17.36 -3.86 -15.37
N LEU A 106 18.26 -2.88 -15.21
CA LEU A 106 17.99 -1.65 -14.45
C LEU A 106 16.86 -0.84 -15.10
N PHE A 107 16.91 -0.63 -16.42
CA PHE A 107 15.88 0.10 -17.13
C PHE A 107 14.50 -0.54 -16.98
N VAL A 108 14.41 -1.87 -17.18
CA VAL A 108 13.15 -2.61 -17.04
C VAL A 108 12.61 -2.52 -15.61
N THR A 109 13.48 -2.67 -14.60
CA THR A 109 13.08 -2.61 -13.19
C THR A 109 12.56 -1.22 -12.81
N VAL A 110 13.27 -0.17 -13.20
CA VAL A 110 12.85 1.23 -12.94
C VAL A 110 11.58 1.56 -13.70
N ALA A 111 11.47 1.19 -14.98
CA ALA A 111 10.27 1.42 -15.80
C ALA A 111 9.05 0.71 -15.21
N LEU A 112 9.17 -0.56 -14.81
CA LEU A 112 8.08 -1.31 -14.19
C LEU A 112 7.66 -0.67 -12.85
N THR A 113 8.62 -0.23 -12.04
CA THR A 113 8.36 0.45 -10.77
C THR A 113 7.64 1.79 -11.00
N LEU A 114 8.00 2.53 -12.03
CA LEU A 114 7.38 3.80 -12.38
C LEU A 114 5.95 3.59 -12.92
N VAL A 115 5.75 2.64 -13.83
CA VAL A 115 4.41 2.32 -14.38
C VAL A 115 3.46 1.87 -13.26
N THR A 116 3.91 0.97 -12.38
CA THR A 116 3.09 0.51 -11.25
C THR A 116 2.77 1.64 -10.26
N SER A 117 3.71 2.56 -10.06
CA SER A 117 3.50 3.77 -9.25
C SER A 117 2.46 4.72 -9.84
N ILE A 118 2.49 4.94 -11.16
CA ILE A 118 1.49 5.77 -11.87
C ILE A 118 0.10 5.14 -11.78
N LEU A 119 0.00 3.83 -12.06
CA LEU A 119 -1.28 3.11 -11.94
C LEU A 119 -1.85 3.24 -10.53
N ARG A 120 -1.01 3.16 -9.50
CA ARG A 120 -1.43 3.32 -8.10
C ARG A 120 -1.98 4.72 -7.82
N LEU A 121 -1.32 5.78 -8.30
CA LEU A 121 -1.82 7.14 -8.20
C LEU A 121 -3.17 7.29 -8.89
N TYR A 122 -3.31 6.74 -10.09
CA TYR A 122 -4.56 6.75 -10.84
C TYR A 122 -5.71 6.11 -10.05
N PHE A 123 -5.51 4.93 -9.48
CA PHE A 123 -6.52 4.29 -8.63
C PHE A 123 -6.81 5.07 -7.35
N THR A 124 -5.83 5.77 -6.78
CA THR A 124 -6.04 6.66 -5.63
C THR A 124 -7.01 7.78 -5.97
N LEU A 125 -6.84 8.39 -7.14
CA LEU A 125 -7.75 9.43 -7.64
C LEU A 125 -9.15 8.89 -7.94
N ILE A 126 -9.27 7.68 -8.47
CA ILE A 126 -10.57 7.01 -8.65
C ILE A 126 -11.29 6.85 -7.31
N MET A 127 -10.60 6.30 -6.30
CA MET A 127 -11.20 6.08 -4.97
C MET A 127 -11.63 7.39 -4.30
N LEU A 128 -10.86 8.47 -4.50
CA LEU A 128 -11.19 9.80 -4.01
C LEU A 128 -12.42 10.38 -4.73
N SER A 129 -12.48 10.22 -6.05
CA SER A 129 -13.61 10.69 -6.88
C SER A 129 -14.89 9.95 -6.53
N PHE A 130 -14.82 8.64 -6.32
CA PHE A 130 -15.98 7.85 -5.89
C PHE A 130 -16.49 8.28 -4.49
N PHE A 131 -15.58 8.56 -3.55
CA PHE A 131 -15.99 9.11 -2.25
C PHE A 131 -16.67 10.48 -2.39
N LYS A 132 -16.16 11.35 -3.27
CA LYS A 132 -16.76 12.66 -3.55
C LYS A 132 -18.19 12.51 -4.08
N GLU A 133 -18.42 11.60 -5.02
CA GLU A 133 -19.75 11.32 -5.58
C GLU A 133 -20.72 10.78 -4.54
N MET A 134 -20.29 9.82 -3.71
CA MET A 134 -21.14 9.31 -2.62
C MET A 134 -21.53 10.39 -1.62
N ARG A 135 -20.61 11.30 -1.29
CA ARG A 135 -20.91 12.45 -0.40
C ARG A 135 -21.94 13.38 -1.02
N LEU A 136 -21.87 13.60 -2.33
CA LEU A 136 -22.86 14.40 -3.02
C LEU A 136 -24.22 13.69 -3.01
N ALA A 137 -24.25 12.39 -3.31
CA ALA A 137 -25.44 11.57 -3.24
C ALA A 137 -26.07 11.52 -1.83
N SER A 138 -25.26 11.52 -0.76
CA SER A 138 -25.78 11.50 0.61
C SER A 138 -26.47 12.77 1.06
N LYS A 139 -26.27 13.89 0.37
CA LYS A 139 -27.04 15.10 0.61
C LYS A 139 -28.49 14.96 0.15
N PHE A 140 -28.76 14.06 -0.80
CA PHE A 140 -30.05 13.90 -1.45
C PHE A 140 -30.77 12.58 -1.11
N ASP A 141 -30.03 11.51 -0.77
CA ASP A 141 -30.62 10.21 -0.39
C ASP A 141 -30.23 9.80 1.05
N ALA A 142 -31.25 9.57 1.88
CA ALA A 142 -31.12 9.16 3.27
C ALA A 142 -30.48 7.77 3.45
N ARG A 143 -30.43 6.93 2.40
CA ARG A 143 -29.74 5.63 2.42
C ARG A 143 -28.25 5.73 2.66
N PHE A 144 -27.64 6.86 2.32
CA PHE A 144 -26.21 7.11 2.53
C PHE A 144 -25.91 7.88 3.83
N ARG A 145 -26.92 8.12 4.67
CA ARG A 145 -26.75 8.85 5.93
C ARG A 145 -25.82 8.09 6.87
N ILE A 146 -24.85 8.79 7.45
CA ILE A 146 -23.89 8.29 8.45
C ILE A 146 -24.67 7.52 9.53
N THR A 147 -24.57 6.19 9.51
CA THR A 147 -25.23 5.34 10.50
C THR A 147 -24.33 5.27 11.73
N THR A 148 -24.71 5.96 12.81
CA THR A 148 -24.03 5.81 14.09
C THR A 148 -24.55 4.51 14.72
N SER A 149 -23.90 3.39 14.42
CA SER A 149 -24.26 2.12 15.08
C SER A 149 -23.82 2.19 16.53
N THR A 150 -24.79 2.28 17.44
CA THR A 150 -24.60 2.16 18.89
C THR A 150 -24.25 0.70 19.22
N SER A 151 -23.02 0.30 18.94
CA SER A 151 -22.51 -1.04 19.23
C SER A 151 -21.77 -1.05 20.58
N SER A 152 -22.04 -2.08 21.38
CA SER A 152 -21.59 -2.19 22.79
C SER A 152 -20.12 -2.57 22.95
N SER A 153 -19.47 -3.10 21.91
CA SER A 153 -18.07 -3.51 22.00
C SER A 153 -17.11 -2.33 21.84
N GLN A 154 -16.12 -2.23 22.72
CA GLN A 154 -15.11 -1.15 22.70
C GLN A 154 -14.40 -1.03 21.33
N TRP A 155 -14.12 -2.17 20.69
CA TRP A 155 -13.51 -2.24 19.36
C TRP A 155 -14.38 -1.58 18.28
N SER A 156 -15.69 -1.82 18.31
CA SER A 156 -16.61 -1.21 17.34
C SER A 156 -16.72 0.31 17.51
N GLN A 157 -16.59 0.80 18.74
CA GLN A 157 -16.58 2.23 19.04
C GLN A 157 -15.29 2.91 18.57
N LEU A 158 -14.14 2.25 18.72
CA LEU A 158 -12.87 2.75 18.18
C LEU A 158 -12.91 2.83 16.65
N VAL A 159 -13.41 1.79 15.98
CA VAL A 159 -13.57 1.79 14.52
C VAL A 159 -14.53 2.90 14.07
N ALA A 160 -15.66 3.10 14.75
CA ALA A 160 -16.59 4.17 14.44
C ALA A 160 -15.97 5.57 14.64
N LYS A 161 -15.17 5.78 15.70
CA LYS A 161 -14.42 7.03 15.91
C LYS A 161 -13.42 7.27 14.79
N LEU A 162 -12.67 6.24 14.38
CA LEU A 162 -11.74 6.31 13.26
C LEU A 162 -12.45 6.67 11.95
N GLN A 163 -13.58 6.02 11.64
CA GLN A 163 -14.39 6.33 10.46
C GLN A 163 -14.84 7.80 10.42
N ILE A 164 -15.32 8.34 11.54
CA ILE A 164 -15.76 9.73 11.63
C ILE A 164 -14.57 10.70 11.47
N GLN A 165 -13.42 10.39 12.06
CA GLN A 165 -12.21 11.20 11.88
C GLN A 165 -11.72 11.18 10.44
N SER A 166 -11.68 10.01 9.79
CA SER A 166 -11.35 9.86 8.38
C SER A 166 -12.30 10.67 7.49
N CYS A 167 -13.62 10.61 7.73
CA CYS A 167 -14.62 11.44 7.05
C CYS A 167 -14.32 12.94 7.19
N LYS A 168 -14.00 13.40 8.41
CA LYS A 168 -13.68 14.82 8.67
C LYS A 168 -12.41 15.27 7.96
N LEU A 169 -11.37 14.43 7.96
CA LEU A 169 -10.10 14.73 7.29
C LEU A 169 -10.26 14.72 5.77
N LEU A 170 -10.97 13.73 5.21
CA LEU A 170 -11.24 13.71 3.77
C LEU A 170 -12.06 14.92 3.33
N ASN A 171 -13.03 15.36 4.14
CA ASN A 171 -13.81 16.58 3.87
C ASN A 171 -12.97 17.86 3.87
N LYS A 172 -11.80 17.86 4.51
CA LYS A 172 -10.86 18.98 4.44
C LYS A 172 -9.98 18.93 3.18
N ILE A 173 -9.74 17.72 2.66
CA ILE A 173 -8.89 17.46 1.49
C ILE A 173 -9.69 17.56 0.18
N VAL A 174 -11.00 17.23 0.20
CA VAL A 174 -11.93 17.18 -0.95
C VAL A 174 -13.06 18.18 -0.85
#